data_AF-A0A1B6GDJ0-F1
#
_entry.id   AF-A0A1B6GDJ0-F1
#
_cell.length_a   1.000
_cell.length_b   1.000
_cell.length_c   1.000
_cell.angle_alpha   90.00
_cell.angle_beta   90.00
_cell.angle_gamma   90.00
#
_symmetry.space_group_name_H-M   'P 1'
#
loop_
_entity.id
_entity.type
_entity.pdbx_description
1 polymer ?
#
loop_
_entity_poly.entity_id
_entity_poly.type
_entity_poly.pdbx_seq_one_letter_code
_entity_poly.pdbx_strand_id
1 'polypeptide(L)'
;YSSYGIPAITPEGFVADTPEVAAAKAAHFAEKAKAAAAAAAPVAPVVSAAPYYAYPYAYPLPTGGYTGPLAIPVVTPEGYLADTPEVAAAKAAHFAELAKAQAQA
;
A
#
# COMPACT_ATOMS: atom_id res chain seq x y z
N TYR A 1 6.90 -32.27 32.55
CA TYR A 1 6.30 -32.41 31.21
C TYR A 1 4.92 -31.77 31.25
N SER A 2 4.78 -30.60 30.62
CA SER A 2 3.52 -29.86 30.58
C SER A 2 2.41 -30.71 29.96
N SER A 3 1.26 -30.75 30.63
CA SER A 3 0.03 -31.31 30.09
C SER A 3 -0.38 -30.49 28.86
N TYR A 4 -0.13 -31.02 27.67
CA TYR A 4 -0.77 -30.52 26.47
C TYR A 4 -2.24 -30.97 26.53
N GLY A 5 -3.14 -30.03 26.80
CA GLY A 5 -4.58 -30.30 26.79
C GLY A 5 -5.01 -30.85 25.42
N ILE A 6 -5.86 -31.88 25.43
CA ILE A 6 -6.38 -32.48 24.21
C ILE A 6 -7.19 -31.40 23.47
N PRO A 7 -6.87 -31.07 22.20
CA PRO A 7 -7.61 -30.07 21.44
C PRO A 7 -9.03 -30.57 21.17
N ALA A 8 -10.02 -29.70 21.35
CA ALA A 8 -11.38 -30.00 20.91
C ALA A 8 -11.42 -30.07 19.38
N ILE A 9 -12.09 -31.07 18.83
CA ILE A 9 -12.20 -31.28 17.38
C ILE A 9 -13.65 -31.03 16.96
N THR A 10 -13.85 -30.23 15.90
CA THR A 10 -15.17 -29.97 15.32
C THR A 10 -15.69 -31.22 14.61
N PRO A 11 -17.00 -31.35 14.36
CA PRO A 11 -17.57 -32.47 13.62
C PRO A 11 -16.95 -32.69 12.23
N GLU A 12 -16.39 -31.64 11.63
CA GLU A 12 -15.72 -31.63 10.34
C GLU A 12 -14.26 -32.09 10.42
N GLY A 13 -13.76 -32.42 11.62
CA GLY A 13 -12.41 -32.95 11.84
C GLY A 13 -11.32 -31.89 12.05
N PHE A 14 -11.69 -30.61 12.23
CA PHE A 14 -10.73 -29.53 12.49
C PHE A 14 -10.55 -29.28 13.98
N VAL A 15 -9.40 -28.74 14.38
CA VAL A 15 -9.22 -28.24 15.74
C VAL A 15 -10.14 -27.04 15.95
N ALA A 16 -11.02 -27.13 16.94
CA ALA A 16 -11.87 -26.03 17.35
C ALA A 16 -11.02 -24.90 17.93
N ASP A 17 -11.40 -23.66 17.64
CA ASP A 17 -10.74 -22.50 18.23
C ASP A 17 -10.88 -22.56 19.76
N THR A 18 -9.80 -22.28 20.47
CA THR A 18 -9.89 -21.95 21.90
C THR A 18 -10.68 -20.65 22.07
N PRO A 19 -11.29 -20.37 23.23
CA PRO A 19 -12.04 -19.13 23.44
C PRO A 19 -11.22 -17.87 23.13
N GLU A 20 -9.91 -17.88 23.37
CA GLU A 20 -9.01 -16.78 23.04
C GLU A 20 -8.89 -16.56 21.53
N VAL A 21 -8.73 -17.63 20.75
CA VAL A 21 -8.64 -17.57 19.28
C VAL A 21 -9.97 -17.13 18.68
N ALA A 22 -11.09 -17.62 19.21
CA ALA A 22 -12.42 -17.22 18.78
C ALA A 22 -12.66 -15.71 19.02
N ALA A 23 -12.26 -15.19 20.19
CA ALA A 23 -12.36 -13.77 20.51
C ALA A 23 -11.46 -12.91 19.61
N ALA A 24 -10.21 -13.32 19.39
CA ALA A 24 -9.28 -12.62 18.50
C ALA A 24 -9.79 -12.58 17.06
N LYS A 25 -10.36 -13.70 16.59
CA LYS A 25 -10.95 -13.82 15.26
C LYS A 25 -12.16 -12.89 15.10
N ALA A 26 -13.05 -12.84 16.10
CA ALA A 26 -14.19 -11.93 16.10
C ALA A 26 -13.75 -10.46 16.07
N ALA A 27 -12.79 -10.07 16.91
CA ALA A 27 -12.23 -8.72 16.92
C ALA A 27 -11.61 -8.33 15.57
N HIS A 28 -10.83 -9.25 14.96
CA HIS A 28 -10.23 -9.02 13.65
C HIS A 28 -11.29 -8.83 12.56
N PHE A 29 -12.35 -9.65 12.54
CA PHE A 29 -13.42 -9.50 11.56
C PHE A 29 -14.21 -8.20 11.76
N ALA A 30 -14.39 -7.73 13.00
CA ALA A 30 -15.00 -6.43 13.27
C ALA A 30 -14.15 -5.27 12.71
N GLU A 31 -12.84 -5.29 12.94
CA GLU A 31 -11.94 -4.28 12.37
C GLU A 31 -11.87 -4.37 10.84
N LYS A 32 -11.88 -5.58 10.27
CA LYS A 32 -11.95 -5.75 8.81
C LYS A 32 -13.23 -5.16 8.23
N ALA A 33 -14.38 -5.35 8.90
CA ALA A 33 -15.65 -4.75 8.48
C ALA A 33 -15.61 -3.22 8.58
N LYS A 34 -15.03 -2.68 9.65
CA LYS A 34 -14.85 -1.23 9.83
C LYS A 34 -13.92 -0.64 8.75
N ALA A 35 -12.82 -1.31 8.43
CA ALA A 35 -11.91 -0.89 7.37
C ALA A 35 -12.58 -0.94 5.99
N ALA A 36 -13.36 -1.99 5.70
CA ALA A 36 -14.13 -2.08 4.46
C ALA A 36 -15.17 -0.97 4.35
N ALA A 37 -15.87 -0.65 5.44
CA ALA A 37 -16.81 0.48 5.49
C ALA A 37 -16.10 1.83 5.31
N ALA A 38 -14.93 2.02 5.92
CA ALA A 38 -14.13 3.24 5.74
C ALA A 38 -13.60 3.38 4.30
N ALA A 39 -13.22 2.28 3.66
CA ALA A 39 -12.81 2.27 2.25
C ALA A 39 -13.99 2.58 1.30
N ALA A 40 -15.21 2.22 1.69
CA ALA A 40 -16.44 2.56 0.95
C ALA A 40 -16.95 3.97 1.25
N ALA A 41 -16.43 4.63 2.30
CA ALA A 41 -16.78 6.01 2.60
C ALA A 41 -16.14 6.96 1.57
N PRO A 42 -16.82 8.05 1.19
CA PRO A 42 -16.22 9.08 0.34
C PRO A 42 -14.95 9.60 1.01
N VAL A 43 -13.84 9.56 0.29
CA VAL A 43 -12.53 10.01 0.77
C VAL A 43 -12.60 11.51 1.06
N ALA A 44 -12.74 11.88 2.33
CA ALA A 44 -12.46 13.24 2.77
C ALA A 44 -10.94 13.46 2.66
N PRO A 45 -10.47 14.65 2.21
CA PRO A 45 -9.04 14.92 2.08
C PRO A 45 -8.36 14.77 3.44
N VAL A 46 -7.55 13.71 3.57
CA VAL A 46 -6.69 13.51 4.73
C VAL A 46 -5.54 14.51 4.63
N VAL A 47 -5.59 15.57 5.42
CA VAL A 47 -4.42 16.41 5.69
C VAL A 47 -3.53 15.63 6.66
N SER A 48 -2.63 14.82 6.12
CA SER A 48 -1.63 14.10 6.90
C SER A 48 -0.58 15.09 7.38
N ALA A 49 -0.67 15.52 8.64
CA ALA A 49 0.41 16.18 9.36
C ALA A 49 1.29 15.12 10.04
N ALA A 50 2.09 14.40 9.26
CA ALA A 50 3.13 13.53 9.82
C ALA A 50 4.36 14.39 10.17
N PRO A 51 4.90 14.32 11.41
CA PRO A 51 6.12 15.04 11.76
C PRO A 51 7.31 14.31 11.12
N TYR A 52 7.80 14.86 10.00
CA TYR A 52 9.02 14.40 9.36
C TYR A 52 10.21 14.74 10.29
N TYR A 53 10.97 13.73 10.71
CA TYR A 53 12.23 13.92 11.42
C TYR A 53 13.16 14.77 10.54
N ALA A 54 13.40 16.01 10.97
CA ALA A 54 14.22 16.97 10.24
C ALA A 54 15.70 16.56 10.29
N TYR A 55 16.25 16.14 9.14
CA TYR A 55 17.69 16.14 8.92
C TYR A 55 18.19 17.61 8.85
N PRO A 56 19.42 17.91 9.33
CA PRO A 56 19.92 19.28 9.49
C PRO A 56 20.23 20.01 8.16
N TYR A 57 20.12 19.34 7.02
CA TYR A 57 20.21 19.96 5.71
C TYR A 57 18.81 20.30 5.19
N ALA A 58 18.25 21.40 5.70
CA ALA A 58 17.01 21.96 5.21
C ALA A 58 17.24 22.68 3.87
N TYR A 59 17.05 21.95 2.77
CA TYR A 59 16.70 22.60 1.50
C TYR A 59 15.29 23.19 1.66
N PRO A 60 14.98 24.36 1.08
CA PRO A 60 13.63 24.91 1.10
C PRO A 60 12.70 23.94 0.35
N LEU A 61 12.05 23.06 1.10
CA LEU A 61 10.99 22.23 0.58
C LEU A 61 9.78 23.15 0.33
N PRO A 62 9.17 23.13 -0.86
CA PRO A 62 7.92 23.81 -1.08
C PRO A 62 6.92 23.34 -0.02
N THR A 63 6.43 24.26 0.80
CA THR A 63 5.42 24.02 1.86
C THR A 63 4.04 23.67 1.30
N GLY A 64 3.93 23.35 0.01
CA GLY A 64 2.73 22.84 -0.64
C GLY A 64 2.76 21.32 -0.64
N GLY A 65 2.11 20.69 0.34
CA GLY A 65 1.76 19.28 0.24
C GLY A 65 0.91 19.03 -1.01
N TYR A 66 1.00 17.83 -1.58
CA TYR A 66 0.17 17.45 -2.72
C TYR A 66 -1.32 17.58 -2.36
N THR A 67 -2.00 18.56 -2.95
CA THR A 67 -3.43 18.84 -2.72
C THR A 67 -4.34 18.24 -3.80
N GLY A 68 -3.80 17.36 -4.65
CA GLY A 68 -4.56 16.68 -5.71
C GLY A 68 -5.29 15.44 -5.20
N PRO A 69 -6.21 14.89 -6.02
CA PRO A 69 -6.80 13.58 -5.74
C PRO A 69 -5.71 12.51 -5.66
N LEU A 70 -5.88 11.51 -4.80
CA LEU A 70 -4.94 10.40 -4.69
C LEU A 70 -4.74 9.74 -6.06
N ALA A 71 -3.48 9.56 -6.46
CA ALA A 71 -3.16 8.84 -7.68
C ALA A 71 -3.56 7.37 -7.52
N ILE A 72 -4.28 6.83 -8.51
CA ILE A 72 -4.56 5.40 -8.63
C ILE A 72 -3.57 4.83 -9.67
N PRO A 73 -2.43 4.27 -9.24
CA PRO A 73 -1.44 3.79 -10.17
C PRO A 73 -1.90 2.51 -10.88
N VAL A 74 -1.57 2.40 -12.16
CA VAL A 74 -1.74 1.15 -12.91
C VAL A 74 -0.52 0.28 -12.67
N VAL A 75 -0.72 -0.99 -12.33
CA VAL A 75 0.35 -1.96 -12.09
C VAL A 75 0.42 -2.92 -13.27
N THR A 76 1.61 -3.14 -13.82
CA THR A 76 1.84 -4.09 -14.91
C THR A 76 1.72 -5.53 -14.39
N PRO A 77 1.51 -6.53 -15.26
CA PRO A 77 1.47 -7.94 -14.85
C PRO A 77 2.72 -8.40 -14.08
N GLU A 78 3.86 -7.77 -14.33
CA GLU A 78 5.16 -8.04 -13.69
C GLU A 78 5.29 -7.35 -12.32
N GLY A 79 4.30 -6.57 -11.89
CA GLY A 79 4.25 -5.92 -10.57
C GLY A 79 4.88 -4.52 -10.52
N TYR A 80 5.24 -3.93 -11.65
CA TYR A 80 5.79 -2.57 -11.70
C TYR A 80 4.69 -1.53 -11.91
N LEU A 81 4.94 -0.28 -11.53
CA LEU A 81 4.04 0.82 -11.91
C LEU A 81 4.17 1.09 -13.41
N ALA A 82 3.04 1.15 -14.11
CA ALA A 82 3.01 1.60 -15.49
C ALA A 82 3.38 3.08 -15.57
N ASP A 83 4.11 3.46 -16.63
CA ASP A 83 4.41 4.87 -16.89
C ASP A 83 3.11 5.63 -17.14
N THR A 84 2.99 6.81 -16.53
CA THR A 84 2.03 7.82 -16.98
C THR A 84 2.32 8.19 -18.44
N PRO A 85 1.33 8.63 -19.23
CA PRO A 85 1.55 8.98 -20.64
C PRO A 85 2.65 10.02 -20.84
N GLU A 86 2.78 10.98 -19.92
CA GLU A 86 3.83 12.00 -19.93
C GLU A 86 5.23 11.39 -19.78
N VAL A 87 5.40 10.48 -18.81
CA VAL A 87 6.67 9.75 -18.58
C VAL A 87 7.02 8.86 -19.76
N ALA A 88 6.04 8.16 -20.36
CA ALA A 88 6.26 7.33 -21.54
C ALA A 88 6.75 8.18 -22.73
N ALA A 89 6.14 9.34 -22.98
CA ALA A 89 6.55 10.26 -24.03
C ALA A 89 7.97 10.82 -23.78
N ALA A 90 8.27 11.25 -22.56
CA ALA A 90 9.59 11.75 -22.18
C ALA A 90 10.67 10.67 -22.36
N LYS A 91 10.37 9.43 -21.96
CA LYS A 91 11.26 8.28 -22.12
C LYS A 91 11.52 7.99 -23.61
N ALA A 92 10.49 8.00 -24.45
CA ALA A 92 10.63 7.82 -25.89
C ALA A 92 11.51 8.92 -26.53
N ALA A 93 11.27 10.18 -26.16
CA ALA A 93 12.08 11.30 -26.63
C ALA A 93 13.56 11.16 -26.21
N HIS A 94 13.81 10.80 -24.95
CA HIS A 94 15.16 10.56 -24.44
C HIS A 94 15.88 9.46 -25.21
N PHE A 95 15.22 8.32 -25.46
CA PHE A 95 15.82 7.23 -26.22
C PHE A 95 16.07 7.60 -27.68
N ALA A 96 15.22 8.44 -28.28
CA ALA A 96 15.46 8.96 -29.63
C ALA A 96 16.72 9.84 -29.68
N GLU A 97 16.92 10.73 -28.70
CA GLU A 97 18.13 11.55 -28.62
C GLU A 97 19.38 10.71 -28.35
N LEU A 98 19.27 9.70 -27.48
CA LEU A 98 20.36 8.76 -27.21
C LEU A 98 20.78 8.02 -28.48
N ALA A 99 19.82 7.53 -29.27
CA ALA A 99 20.10 6.86 -30.54
C ALA A 99 20.78 7.81 -31.55
N LYS A 100 20.35 9.09 -31.62
CA LYS A 100 21.01 10.10 -32.46
C LYS A 100 22.46 10.33 -32.03
N ALA A 101 22.70 10.49 -30.73
CA ALA A 101 24.04 10.68 -30.20
C ALA A 101 24.95 9.46 -30.46
N GLN A 102 24.41 8.24 -30.32
CA GLN A 102 25.14 7.00 -30.64
C GLN A 102 25.46 6.86 -32.13
N ALA A 103 24.58 7.31 -33.02
CA ALA A 103 24.83 7.31 -34.46
C ALA A 103 25.85 8.37 -34.90
N GLN A 104 26.15 9.35 -34.05
CA GLN A 104 27.13 10.42 -34.28
C GLN A 104 28.52 10.09 -33.69
N ALA A 105 28.66 8.99 -32.96
CA ALA A 105 29.90 8.48 -32.41
C ALA A 105 30.56 7.45 -33.36
#